data_AF-A0AAV9MEU0-F1
#
_entry.id   AF-A0AAV9MEU0-F1
#
_cell.length_a   1.000
_cell.length_b   1.000
_cell.length_c   1.000
_cell.angle_alpha   90.00
_cell.angle_beta   90.00
_cell.angle_gamma   90.00
#
_symmetry.space_group_name_H-M   'P 1'
#
loop_
_entity.id
_entity.type
_entity.pdbx_description
1 polymer ?
#
loop_
_entity_poly.entity_id
_entity_poly.type
_entity_poly.pdbx_seq_one_letter_code
_entity_poly.pdbx_strand_id
1 'polypeptide(L)'
;MESTEEISYVSQQEAIEIDQMLMGPLGFTVDQLMELAGLSVASAIGEVYSRSEYTRVLVICGPGNNGGDGLPSICYPKQNTEPPFAGLVTQLESLSVPFLPVEDLPVQLSSDFEIIVDAIFGFSFHGNPRPPFDSFIRRLVSIKNQQRTHEIAAVVISVDIPSGWHVEEGDICGEGIEPDMLLKLPSYPGTSMCVRIGNLPETNLSAQKGIFTASVNLEVEENPIDQFQKWLGDALEAGVKEPHYMVLSTAGKDAKPSSRMVSLEGVNKDGFVWHTNYRSRKAREISENPHASLLFYWGPIKCQVRVEGFVEQVSDEESEQYFSSLPRDIQIRPTVSKQSTLIHGREVLHQQYKEFEEKYHDRTSIPRPKHWGGYRLIPEFFEFWQVRGISSAPQLAIRSFLFLFSRLITFSWVGCSTLGGDITLLRVYICINRNCLLAHYLFVSPRFNSE
;
A
#
# COMPACT_ATOMS: atom_id res chain seq x y z
N MET A 1 32.97 14.52 -18.96
CA MET A 1 32.59 15.22 -17.72
C MET A 1 31.15 14.83 -17.47
N GLU A 2 30.94 13.83 -16.62
CA GLU A 2 29.61 13.53 -16.09
C GLU A 2 29.18 14.75 -15.28
N SER A 3 28.03 15.34 -15.62
CA SER A 3 27.40 16.36 -14.81
C SER A 3 26.96 15.70 -13.51
N THR A 4 27.63 16.03 -12.42
CA THR A 4 27.11 15.86 -11.06
C THR A 4 25.81 16.65 -11.01
N GLU A 5 24.66 15.99 -11.12
CA GLU A 5 23.39 16.60 -10.72
C GLU A 5 23.53 16.95 -9.24
N GLU A 6 23.67 18.24 -8.95
CA GLU A 6 23.57 18.75 -7.59
C GLU A 6 22.19 18.38 -7.04
N ILE A 7 22.18 17.57 -5.99
CA ILE A 7 20.97 17.28 -5.23
C ILE A 7 20.49 18.62 -4.65
N SER A 8 19.43 19.20 -5.21
CA SER A 8 18.83 20.41 -4.65
C SER A 8 17.84 20.04 -3.53
N TYR A 9 17.91 20.80 -2.44
CA TYR A 9 16.97 20.70 -1.32
C TYR A 9 15.61 21.32 -1.71
N VAL A 10 14.52 20.78 -1.19
CA VAL A 10 13.18 21.39 -1.32
C VAL A 10 13.18 22.72 -0.59
N SER A 11 12.87 23.81 -1.29
CA SER A 11 12.67 25.13 -0.68
C SER A 11 11.41 25.17 0.18
N GLN A 12 11.32 26.17 1.05
CA GLN A 12 10.13 26.38 1.88
C GLN A 12 8.86 26.49 1.04
N GLN A 13 8.94 27.24 -0.07
CA GLN A 13 7.84 27.46 -0.99
C GLN A 13 7.41 26.16 -1.69
N GLU A 14 8.36 25.36 -2.16
CA GLU A 14 8.07 24.07 -2.81
C GLU A 14 7.41 23.08 -1.85
N ALA A 15 7.84 23.02 -0.58
CA ALA A 15 7.22 22.16 0.42
C ALA A 15 5.76 22.56 0.68
N ILE A 16 5.47 23.87 0.78
CA ILE A 16 4.11 24.40 0.94
C ILE A 16 3.24 24.08 -0.29
N GLU A 17 3.79 24.21 -1.49
CA GLU A 17 3.07 23.90 -2.74
C GLU A 17 2.75 22.42 -2.87
N ILE A 18 3.67 21.53 -2.48
CA ILE A 18 3.45 20.09 -2.43
C ILE A 18 2.29 19.76 -1.47
N ASP A 19 2.29 20.35 -0.28
CA ASP A 19 1.22 20.18 0.71
C ASP A 19 -0.14 20.63 0.18
N GLN A 20 -0.20 21.82 -0.43
CA GLN A 20 -1.43 22.35 -1.03
C GLN A 20 -1.93 21.48 -2.19
N MET A 21 -1.01 20.91 -2.98
CA MET A 21 -1.35 19.99 -4.06
C MET A 21 -1.91 18.66 -3.52
N LEU A 22 -1.29 18.12 -2.46
CA LEU A 22 -1.70 16.87 -1.83
C LEU A 22 -3.07 17.00 -1.14
N MET A 23 -3.42 18.18 -0.64
CA MET A 23 -4.70 18.50 0.01
C MET A 23 -5.79 19.02 -0.97
N GLY A 24 -5.53 19.01 -2.28
CA GLY A 24 -6.45 19.54 -3.29
C GLY A 24 -7.77 18.74 -3.46
N PRO A 25 -8.68 19.16 -4.35
CA PRO A 25 -10.03 18.58 -4.50
C PRO A 25 -10.11 17.07 -4.86
N LEU A 26 -8.99 16.50 -5.32
CA LEU A 26 -8.81 15.07 -5.65
C LEU A 26 -7.65 14.45 -4.86
N GLY A 27 -7.14 15.17 -3.87
CA GLY A 27 -6.03 14.78 -3.02
C GLY A 27 -6.48 14.00 -1.78
N PHE A 28 -5.55 13.81 -0.85
CA PHE A 28 -5.81 13.20 0.44
C PHE A 28 -6.46 14.22 1.38
N THR A 29 -7.28 13.75 2.32
CA THR A 29 -7.69 14.61 3.43
C THR A 29 -6.49 14.93 4.31
N VAL A 30 -6.56 16.04 5.04
CA VAL A 30 -5.53 16.42 6.03
C VAL A 30 -5.26 15.26 7.00
N ASP A 31 -6.31 14.60 7.48
CA ASP A 31 -6.21 13.43 8.37
C ASP A 31 -5.42 12.28 7.74
N GLN A 32 -5.68 11.96 6.47
CA GLN A 32 -4.98 10.88 5.77
C GLN A 32 -3.50 11.19 5.58
N LEU A 33 -3.16 12.45 5.28
CA LEU A 33 -1.77 12.87 5.15
C LEU A 33 -1.04 12.76 6.49
N MET A 34 -1.66 13.23 7.58
CA MET A 34 -1.08 13.16 8.93
C MET A 34 -0.92 11.71 9.41
N GLU A 35 -1.88 10.83 9.16
CA GLU A 35 -1.76 9.40 9.50
C GLU A 35 -0.61 8.72 8.72
N LEU A 36 -0.50 9.00 7.42
CA LEU A 36 0.54 8.42 6.56
C LEU A 36 1.93 8.97 6.89
N ALA A 37 2.04 10.27 7.18
CA ALA A 37 3.27 10.91 7.59
C ALA A 37 3.71 10.37 8.96
N GLY A 38 2.80 10.28 9.94
CA GLY A 38 3.08 9.68 11.25
C GLY A 38 3.52 8.22 11.18
N LEU A 39 2.87 7.41 10.33
CA LEU A 39 3.31 6.04 10.07
C LEU A 39 4.71 5.99 9.45
N SER A 40 5.01 6.91 8.53
CA SER A 40 6.31 6.97 7.84
C SER A 40 7.43 7.35 8.81
N VAL A 41 7.20 8.35 9.68
CA VAL A 41 8.12 8.75 10.74
C VAL A 41 8.38 7.58 11.69
N ALA A 42 7.32 6.96 12.23
CA ALA A 42 7.44 5.83 13.15
C ALA A 42 8.18 4.64 12.51
N SER A 43 7.95 4.38 11.23
CA SER A 43 8.63 3.31 10.48
C SER A 43 10.12 3.62 10.31
N ALA A 44 10.47 4.83 9.88
CA ALA A 44 11.86 5.23 9.68
C ALA A 44 12.66 5.23 10.99
N ILE A 45 12.05 5.66 12.11
CA ILE A 45 12.66 5.55 13.44
C ILE A 45 12.91 4.09 13.80
N GLY A 46 11.92 3.21 13.58
CA GLY A 46 12.04 1.78 13.88
C GLY A 46 13.05 1.02 13.01
N GLU A 47 13.42 1.56 11.84
CA GLU A 47 14.48 1.02 10.98
C GLU A 47 15.88 1.36 11.51
N VAL A 48 16.06 2.56 12.06
CA VAL A 48 17.36 3.04 12.55
C VAL A 48 17.60 2.65 14.01
N TYR A 49 16.57 2.70 14.84
CA TYR A 49 16.64 2.45 16.28
C TYR A 49 15.77 1.24 16.64
N SER A 50 16.43 0.13 17.00
CA SER A 50 15.74 -1.13 17.30
C SER A 50 14.90 -1.03 18.56
N ARG A 51 13.68 -1.59 18.51
CA ARG A 51 12.76 -1.69 19.66
C ARG A 51 13.31 -2.54 20.81
N SER A 52 14.31 -3.38 20.57
CA SER A 52 14.98 -4.16 21.62
C SER A 52 15.96 -3.33 22.44
N GLU A 53 16.43 -2.21 21.89
CA GLU A 53 17.43 -1.32 22.50
C GLU A 53 16.81 -0.01 22.97
N TYR A 54 15.85 0.52 22.23
CA TYR A 54 15.15 1.78 22.52
C TYR A 54 13.67 1.48 22.77
N THR A 55 13.26 1.61 24.01
CA THR A 55 11.90 1.26 24.47
C THR A 55 11.10 2.47 24.92
N ARG A 56 11.80 3.55 25.32
CA ARG A 56 11.19 4.77 25.87
C ARG A 56 11.28 5.90 24.85
N VAL A 57 10.18 6.14 24.15
CA VAL A 57 10.05 7.22 23.17
C VAL A 57 9.27 8.37 23.77
N LEU A 58 9.65 9.59 23.46
CA LEU A 58 8.87 10.81 23.67
C LEU A 58 8.73 11.52 22.34
N VAL A 59 7.51 11.94 22.00
CA VAL A 59 7.31 12.85 20.88
C VAL A 59 6.75 14.17 21.38
N ILE A 60 7.36 15.27 20.93
CA ILE A 60 6.94 16.63 21.29
C ILE A 60 6.26 17.25 20.08
N CYS A 61 4.94 17.38 20.16
CA CYS A 61 4.11 17.83 19.05
C CYS A 61 3.95 19.35 19.02
N GLY A 62 4.11 19.90 17.83
CA GLY A 62 3.83 21.29 17.51
C GLY A 62 2.35 21.61 17.36
N PRO A 63 1.97 22.89 17.30
CA PRO A 63 0.59 23.33 17.11
C PRO A 63 0.09 23.20 15.66
N GLY A 64 0.98 22.91 14.71
CA GLY A 64 0.68 22.77 13.28
C GLY A 64 0.66 21.32 12.81
N ASN A 65 0.58 21.11 11.49
CA ASN A 65 0.45 19.79 10.87
C ASN A 65 1.52 18.79 11.32
N ASN A 66 2.77 19.24 11.51
CA ASN A 66 3.88 18.42 12.02
C ASN A 66 3.60 17.73 13.36
N GLY A 67 2.73 18.30 14.20
CA GLY A 67 2.32 17.66 15.45
C GLY A 67 1.55 16.36 15.25
N GLY A 68 0.97 16.13 14.05
CA GLY A 68 0.32 14.89 13.67
C GLY A 68 1.28 13.73 13.40
N ASP A 69 2.53 14.03 13.05
CA ASP A 69 3.46 13.06 12.46
C ASP A 69 4.25 12.26 13.51
N GLY A 70 3.94 12.43 14.80
CA GLY A 70 4.84 12.03 15.88
C GLY A 70 4.19 11.16 16.96
N LEU A 71 3.86 9.89 16.69
CA LEU A 71 3.01 9.09 17.61
C LEU A 71 3.68 7.78 18.06
N PRO A 72 4.50 7.81 19.14
CA PRO A 72 4.09 7.24 20.45
C PRO A 72 4.66 7.97 21.71
N SER A 73 3.87 8.02 22.81
CA SER A 73 4.08 8.84 24.05
C SER A 73 4.22 10.33 23.77
N ILE A 74 3.11 11.04 23.88
CA ILE A 74 2.96 12.36 23.25
C ILE A 74 2.94 13.45 24.31
N CYS A 75 3.86 14.40 24.20
CA CYS A 75 3.67 15.71 24.79
C CYS A 75 3.10 16.64 23.72
N TYR A 76 1.90 17.17 23.93
CA TYR A 76 1.26 18.12 23.02
C TYR A 76 0.97 19.45 23.76
N PRO A 77 1.99 20.33 23.93
CA PRO A 77 1.93 21.49 24.83
C PRO A 77 0.85 22.51 24.48
N LYS A 78 0.50 22.62 23.19
CA LYS A 78 -0.53 23.52 22.72
C LYS A 78 -1.35 22.83 21.64
N GLN A 79 -2.42 22.17 22.08
CA GLN A 79 -3.32 21.45 21.19
C GLN A 79 -4.04 22.38 20.23
N ASN A 80 -4.06 21.98 18.97
CA ASN A 80 -4.88 22.61 17.95
C ASN A 80 -6.32 22.05 18.04
N THR A 81 -7.30 22.94 18.13
CA THR A 81 -8.71 22.58 18.27
C THR A 81 -9.43 22.40 16.94
N GLU A 82 -8.74 22.59 15.81
CA GLU A 82 -9.30 22.33 14.49
C GLU A 82 -9.70 20.83 14.36
N PRO A 83 -10.81 20.52 13.64
CA PRO A 83 -11.36 19.17 13.54
C PRO A 83 -10.36 18.03 13.28
N PRO A 84 -9.37 18.15 12.35
CA PRO A 84 -8.43 17.06 12.08
C PRO A 84 -7.58 16.68 13.30
N PHE A 85 -7.10 17.67 14.05
CA PHE A 85 -6.27 17.45 15.24
C PHE A 85 -7.08 16.91 16.41
N ALA A 86 -8.30 17.41 16.60
CA ALA A 86 -9.21 16.90 17.62
C ALA A 86 -9.59 15.42 17.36
N GLY A 87 -9.78 15.06 16.09
CA GLY A 87 -10.01 13.68 15.64
C GLY A 87 -8.85 12.76 16.01
N LEU A 88 -7.61 13.16 15.70
CA LEU A 88 -6.40 12.40 16.03
C LEU A 88 -6.22 12.22 17.54
N VAL A 89 -6.42 13.27 18.33
CA VAL A 89 -6.37 13.18 19.81
C VAL A 89 -7.40 12.17 20.32
N THR A 90 -8.64 12.23 19.82
CA THR A 90 -9.71 11.28 20.19
C THR A 90 -9.34 9.84 19.84
N GLN A 91 -8.76 9.61 18.65
CA GLN A 91 -8.30 8.28 18.24
C GLN A 91 -7.20 7.75 19.18
N LEU A 92 -6.22 8.58 19.53
CA LEU A 92 -5.11 8.21 20.40
C LEU A 92 -5.57 7.88 21.82
N GLU A 93 -6.50 8.66 22.36
CA GLU A 93 -7.16 8.36 23.64
C GLU A 93 -7.91 7.02 23.58
N SER A 94 -8.62 6.74 22.48
CA SER A 94 -9.34 5.46 22.29
C SER A 94 -8.39 4.26 22.21
N LEU A 95 -7.18 4.47 21.72
CA LEU A 95 -6.10 3.47 21.65
C LEU A 95 -5.29 3.40 22.94
N SER A 96 -5.66 4.15 23.98
CA SER A 96 -4.95 4.23 25.27
C SER A 96 -3.49 4.69 25.13
N VAL A 97 -3.19 5.55 24.16
CA VAL A 97 -1.87 6.19 24.03
C VAL A 97 -1.73 7.27 25.11
N PRO A 98 -0.64 7.27 25.90
CA PRO A 98 -0.48 8.24 26.97
C PRO A 98 -0.13 9.64 26.43
N PHE A 99 -0.88 10.64 26.89
CA PHE A 99 -0.53 12.05 26.75
C PHE A 99 0.15 12.54 28.03
N LEU A 100 1.38 13.01 27.90
CA LEU A 100 2.17 13.54 29.01
C LEU A 100 2.02 15.06 29.06
N PRO A 101 1.43 15.63 30.12
CA PRO A 101 1.35 17.06 30.27
C PRO A 101 2.76 17.64 30.52
N VAL A 102 2.94 18.92 30.21
CA VAL A 102 4.27 19.59 30.22
C VAL A 102 4.90 19.55 31.61
N GLU A 103 4.07 19.68 32.64
CA GLU A 103 4.41 19.65 34.05
C GLU A 103 4.94 18.29 34.54
N ASP A 104 4.56 17.19 33.88
CA ASP A 104 4.97 15.84 34.26
C ASP A 104 6.28 15.42 33.59
N LEU A 105 6.80 16.23 32.65
CA LEU A 105 8.06 15.91 31.98
C LEU A 105 9.28 16.22 32.87
N PRO A 106 10.25 15.30 32.99
CA PRO A 106 11.45 15.50 33.80
C PRO A 106 12.29 16.64 33.22
N VAL A 107 12.84 17.51 34.08
CA VAL A 107 13.70 18.64 33.65
C VAL A 107 14.75 18.20 32.63
N GLN A 108 15.36 17.04 32.87
CA GLN A 108 16.28 16.35 31.97
C GLN A 108 15.55 15.22 31.22
N LEU A 109 15.23 15.43 29.95
CA LEU A 109 14.47 14.46 29.15
C LEU A 109 15.21 13.12 28.96
N SER A 110 16.55 13.15 28.95
CA SER A 110 17.41 11.99 28.76
C SER A 110 17.39 11.00 29.94
N SER A 111 16.76 11.31 31.08
CA SER A 111 16.60 10.36 32.18
C SER A 111 15.53 9.30 31.89
N ASP A 112 14.43 9.75 31.28
CA ASP A 112 13.21 8.96 31.17
C ASP A 112 12.97 8.49 29.74
N PHE A 113 13.60 9.14 28.75
CA PHE A 113 13.40 8.87 27.33
C PHE A 113 14.73 8.62 26.62
N GLU A 114 14.71 7.62 25.74
CA GLU A 114 15.86 7.17 24.93
C GLU A 114 15.76 7.68 23.50
N ILE A 115 14.55 7.86 22.98
CA ILE A 115 14.29 8.53 21.70
C ILE A 115 13.40 9.73 21.97
N ILE A 116 13.82 10.91 21.49
CA ILE A 116 13.04 12.13 21.60
C ILE A 116 12.83 12.70 20.20
N VAL A 117 11.56 12.75 19.78
CA VAL A 117 11.16 13.23 18.46
C VAL A 117 10.72 14.69 18.55
N ASP A 118 11.47 15.55 17.88
CA ASP A 118 11.17 16.93 17.59
C ASP A 118 10.21 17.01 16.39
N ALA A 119 8.92 17.06 16.70
CA ALA A 119 7.83 17.31 15.76
C ALA A 119 7.17 18.68 16.06
N ILE A 120 7.97 19.64 16.55
CA ILE A 120 7.48 20.91 17.09
C ILE A 120 7.20 21.92 15.96
N PHE A 121 8.14 22.08 15.03
CA PHE A 121 8.00 22.98 13.89
C PHE A 121 8.43 22.30 12.59
N GLY A 122 7.74 22.64 11.51
CA GLY A 122 8.05 22.19 10.16
C GLY A 122 8.41 23.34 9.25
N PHE A 123 8.46 23.07 7.94
CA PHE A 123 8.77 24.06 6.91
C PHE A 123 7.82 25.25 6.87
N SER A 124 6.62 25.19 7.43
CA SER A 124 5.68 26.34 7.45
C SER A 124 5.94 27.34 8.58
N PHE A 125 6.88 27.07 9.49
CA PHE A 125 7.17 27.94 10.61
C PHE A 125 8.01 29.16 10.22
N HIS A 126 7.68 30.32 10.79
CA HIS A 126 8.44 31.56 10.60
C HIS A 126 8.60 32.31 11.93
N GLY A 127 9.78 32.92 12.11
CA GLY A 127 10.10 33.75 13.27
C GLY A 127 10.72 32.97 14.44
N ASN A 128 10.76 33.60 15.61
CA ASN A 128 11.39 33.01 16.79
C ASN A 128 10.40 32.14 17.58
N PRO A 129 10.80 30.93 18.03
CA PRO A 129 10.01 30.09 18.94
C PRO A 129 9.56 30.88 20.18
N ARG A 130 8.31 30.67 20.59
CA ARG A 130 7.71 31.30 21.78
C ARG A 130 7.36 30.24 22.83
N PRO A 131 7.13 30.63 24.10
CA PRO A 131 6.64 29.73 25.12
C PRO A 131 5.36 28.98 24.72
N PRO A 132 5.24 27.67 25.03
CA PRO A 132 6.20 26.85 25.80
C PRO A 132 7.35 26.25 24.95
N PHE A 133 7.34 26.38 23.63
CA PHE A 133 8.23 25.67 22.70
C PHE A 133 9.71 26.10 22.77
N ASP A 134 9.98 27.36 23.09
CA ASP A 134 11.35 27.85 23.31
C ASP A 134 12.06 27.11 24.47
N SER A 135 11.32 26.75 25.51
CA SER A 135 11.84 25.98 26.63
C SER A 135 12.15 24.53 26.25
N PHE A 136 11.36 23.94 25.34
CA PHE A 136 11.60 22.60 24.82
C PHE A 136 12.83 22.54 23.93
N ILE A 137 13.00 23.51 23.02
CA ILE A 137 14.19 23.61 22.18
C ILE A 137 15.45 23.70 23.05
N ARG A 138 15.45 24.56 24.09
CA ARG A 138 16.58 24.64 25.04
C ARG A 138 16.86 23.31 25.75
N ARG A 139 15.81 22.58 26.16
CA ARG A 139 15.95 21.25 26.78
C ARG A 139 16.55 20.24 25.80
N LEU A 140 16.13 20.24 24.54
CA LEU A 140 16.65 19.34 23.50
C LEU A 140 18.12 19.63 23.18
N VAL A 141 18.49 20.89 23.02
CA VAL A 141 19.89 21.31 22.81
C VAL A 141 20.78 20.88 24.00
N SER A 142 20.26 20.92 25.22
CA SER A 142 21.02 20.50 26.41
C SER A 142 21.35 19.01 26.46
N ILE A 143 20.62 18.13 25.74
CA ILE A 143 20.83 16.68 25.74
C ILE A 143 22.21 16.33 25.19
N LYS A 144 22.65 16.99 24.11
CA LYS A 144 23.97 16.76 23.51
C LYS A 144 25.12 17.22 24.40
N ASN A 145 24.90 18.21 25.25
CA ASN A 145 25.91 18.77 26.14
C ASN A 145 26.09 17.98 27.45
N GLN A 146 25.28 16.94 27.67
CA GLN A 146 25.35 16.12 28.89
C GLN A 146 26.36 14.97 28.73
N GLN A 147 27.19 14.76 29.77
CA GLN A 147 28.04 13.57 29.83
C GLN A 147 27.17 12.32 29.92
N ARG A 148 27.44 11.35 29.05
CA ARG A 148 26.74 10.06 28.94
C ARG A 148 26.92 9.26 30.24
N THR A 149 25.94 9.33 31.13
CA THR A 149 25.92 8.59 32.41
C THR A 149 25.13 7.28 32.33
N HIS A 150 24.50 6.97 31.21
CA HIS A 150 23.73 5.73 30.96
C HIS A 150 24.38 4.91 29.84
N GLU A 151 24.17 3.58 29.85
CA GLU A 151 24.72 2.65 28.85
C GLU A 151 24.20 2.92 27.42
N ILE A 152 23.04 3.58 27.29
CA ILE A 152 22.44 4.02 26.02
C ILE A 152 22.20 5.53 26.10
N ALA A 153 22.75 6.28 25.14
CA ALA A 153 22.56 7.73 25.07
C ALA A 153 21.21 8.06 24.42
N ALA A 154 20.48 9.02 24.99
CA ALA A 154 19.26 9.52 24.38
C ALA A 154 19.56 10.18 23.03
N VAL A 155 18.74 9.89 22.02
CA VAL A 155 18.88 10.42 20.66
C VAL A 155 17.75 11.40 20.34
N VAL A 156 18.08 12.44 19.58
CA VAL A 156 17.14 13.46 19.13
C VAL A 156 16.87 13.29 17.64
N ILE A 157 15.59 13.20 17.27
CA ILE A 157 15.14 13.01 15.89
C ILE A 157 14.27 14.19 15.49
N SER A 158 14.61 14.92 14.44
CA SER A 158 13.78 16.03 13.95
C SER A 158 12.99 15.65 12.70
N VAL A 159 11.71 16.03 12.67
CA VAL A 159 10.79 15.82 11.54
C VAL A 159 10.72 17.09 10.70
N ASP A 160 10.87 16.93 9.38
CA ASP A 160 11.05 17.95 8.36
C ASP A 160 12.28 18.84 8.55
N ILE A 161 12.29 19.64 9.62
CA ILE A 161 13.31 20.64 9.90
C ILE A 161 13.56 20.67 11.40
N PRO A 162 14.84 20.72 11.84
CA PRO A 162 15.12 20.84 13.27
C PRO A 162 14.55 22.14 13.83
N SER A 163 13.80 22.04 14.92
CA SER A 163 13.22 23.22 15.55
C SER A 163 14.32 24.18 16.01
N GLY A 164 14.14 25.45 15.66
CA GLY A 164 15.14 26.50 15.85
C GLY A 164 16.01 26.81 14.62
N TRP A 165 15.89 26.04 13.54
CA TRP A 165 16.56 26.34 12.27
C TRP A 165 15.70 27.23 11.37
N HIS A 166 16.36 28.05 10.56
CA HIS A 166 15.74 28.67 9.40
C HIS A 166 15.66 27.65 8.25
N VAL A 167 14.53 27.63 7.55
CA VAL A 167 14.26 26.61 6.53
C VAL A 167 15.31 26.60 5.42
N GLU A 168 15.75 27.77 4.99
CA GLU A 168 16.68 27.92 3.86
C GLU A 168 18.12 28.16 4.31
N GLU A 169 18.31 28.80 5.45
CA GLU A 169 19.63 29.27 5.90
C GLU A 169 20.22 28.37 6.99
N GLY A 170 19.46 27.38 7.48
CA GLY A 170 19.88 26.47 8.53
C GLY A 170 19.93 27.14 9.91
N ASP A 171 20.83 26.68 10.78
CA ASP A 171 21.01 27.26 12.12
C ASP A 171 21.81 28.58 12.07
N ILE A 172 21.11 29.68 11.76
CA ILE A 172 21.71 31.01 11.70
C ILE A 172 22.26 31.45 13.07
N CYS A 173 21.61 31.04 14.16
CA CYS A 173 21.88 31.54 15.51
C CYS A 173 22.86 30.65 16.30
N GLY A 174 23.14 29.43 15.85
CA GLY A 174 23.95 28.46 16.59
C GLY A 174 23.28 27.92 17.85
N GLU A 175 21.97 28.15 17.99
CA GLU A 175 21.15 27.78 19.14
C GLU A 175 20.07 26.74 18.78
N GLY A 176 20.07 26.28 17.53
CA GLY A 176 19.12 25.31 17.00
C GLY A 176 19.40 23.89 17.47
N ILE A 177 18.40 23.02 17.33
CA ILE A 177 18.58 21.59 17.62
C ILE A 177 19.49 20.98 16.55
N GLU A 178 20.54 20.30 16.95
CA GLU A 178 21.31 19.45 16.05
C GLU A 178 20.87 17.99 16.25
N PRO A 179 20.01 17.44 15.39
CA PRO A 179 19.47 16.10 15.61
C PRO A 179 20.51 15.01 15.30
N ASP A 180 20.36 13.86 15.93
CA ASP A 180 21.09 12.63 15.58
C ASP A 180 20.51 11.99 14.31
N MET A 181 19.23 12.26 14.00
CA MET A 181 18.56 11.85 12.77
C MET A 181 17.60 12.94 12.29
N LEU A 182 17.67 13.28 11.00
CA LEU A 182 16.77 14.24 10.36
C LEU A 182 15.89 13.53 9.33
N LEU A 183 14.58 13.51 9.58
CA LEU A 183 13.58 12.95 8.68
C LEU A 183 13.09 14.05 7.75
N LYS A 184 13.32 13.90 6.44
CA LYS A 184 12.92 14.87 5.41
C LYS A 184 12.11 14.20 4.32
N LEU A 185 11.08 14.90 3.83
CA LEU A 185 10.43 14.56 2.58
C LEU A 185 11.43 14.71 1.42
N PRO A 186 11.58 13.71 0.53
CA PRO A 186 12.51 13.81 -0.59
C PRO A 186 12.07 14.89 -1.58
N SER A 187 13.02 15.61 -2.18
CA SER A 187 12.76 16.49 -3.32
C SER A 187 12.18 15.70 -4.49
N TYR A 188 10.98 16.07 -4.94
CA TYR A 188 10.22 15.26 -5.89
C TYR A 188 9.99 15.97 -7.24
N PRO A 189 10.56 15.46 -8.35
CA PRO A 189 10.34 16.01 -9.69
C PRO A 189 9.29 15.25 -10.55
N GLY A 190 8.34 14.50 -9.97
CA GLY A 190 7.48 13.55 -10.74
C GLY A 190 6.01 13.44 -10.31
N THR A 191 5.26 12.41 -10.78
CA THR A 191 3.82 12.17 -10.49
C THR A 191 3.47 10.71 -10.13
N SER A 192 4.35 10.00 -9.43
CA SER A 192 4.08 8.65 -8.92
C SER A 192 4.85 8.38 -7.63
N MET A 193 4.13 8.40 -6.49
CA MET A 193 4.64 7.83 -5.25
C MET A 193 4.63 6.30 -5.36
N CYS A 194 5.77 5.73 -5.73
CA CYS A 194 6.09 4.34 -5.47
C CYS A 194 7.04 4.35 -4.27
N VAL A 195 6.51 4.10 -3.08
CA VAL A 195 7.34 3.95 -1.88
C VAL A 195 8.13 2.64 -2.05
N ARG A 196 9.46 2.77 -2.07
CA ARG A 196 10.37 1.62 -1.98
C ARG A 196 10.29 1.13 -0.53
N ILE A 197 9.68 -0.04 -0.30
CA ILE A 197 9.63 -0.69 1.00
C ILE A 197 11.08 -0.99 1.41
N GLY A 198 11.51 -0.46 2.56
CA GLY A 198 12.76 -0.81 3.23
C GLY A 198 12.81 -2.29 3.60
N ASN A 199 13.85 -2.72 4.32
CA ASN A 199 13.96 -4.12 4.72
C ASN A 199 12.69 -4.60 5.41
N LEU A 200 12.25 -5.81 5.06
CA LEU A 200 11.07 -6.45 5.64
C LEU A 200 11.14 -6.35 7.17
N PRO A 201 10.23 -5.63 7.84
CA PRO A 201 10.09 -5.79 9.28
C PRO A 201 9.86 -7.27 9.56
N GLU A 202 10.40 -7.79 10.65
CA GLU A 202 9.97 -9.08 11.23
C GLU A 202 8.54 -8.93 11.77
N THR A 203 7.60 -8.60 10.89
CA THR A 203 6.19 -8.57 11.19
C THR A 203 5.79 -10.00 11.47
N ASN A 204 5.56 -10.30 12.73
CA ASN A 204 5.01 -11.57 13.13
C ASN A 204 3.53 -11.63 12.71
N LEU A 205 3.31 -11.90 11.42
CA LEU A 205 1.99 -12.07 10.79
C LEU A 205 1.17 -13.20 11.43
N SER A 206 1.77 -14.01 12.31
CA SER A 206 1.05 -15.05 13.04
C SER A 206 0.05 -14.49 14.06
N ALA A 207 0.33 -13.30 14.65
CA ALA A 207 -0.54 -12.67 15.64
C ALA A 207 -1.82 -12.04 15.06
N GLN A 208 -1.84 -11.75 13.75
CA GLN A 208 -3.01 -11.19 13.05
C GLN A 208 -4.01 -12.25 12.56
N LYS A 209 -3.78 -13.54 12.84
CA LYS A 209 -4.70 -14.63 12.49
C LYS A 209 -5.91 -14.66 13.44
N GLY A 210 -6.83 -13.71 13.27
CA GLY A 210 -8.11 -13.75 13.99
C GLY A 210 -8.90 -15.03 13.68
N ILE A 211 -9.60 -15.54 14.70
CA ILE A 211 -10.56 -16.64 14.57
C ILE A 211 -11.83 -16.05 13.94
N PHE A 212 -12.22 -16.52 12.76
CA PHE A 212 -13.42 -16.05 12.07
C PHE A 212 -14.30 -17.21 11.63
N THR A 213 -15.57 -17.15 12.02
CA THR A 213 -16.64 -18.08 11.66
C THR A 213 -17.36 -17.58 10.41
N ALA A 214 -16.69 -17.62 9.26
CA ALA A 214 -17.39 -17.53 7.97
C ALA A 214 -17.64 -18.95 7.46
N SER A 215 -18.88 -19.42 7.56
CA SER A 215 -19.33 -20.66 6.93
C SER A 215 -19.77 -20.34 5.51
N VAL A 216 -18.91 -20.64 4.52
CA VAL A 216 -19.29 -20.61 3.10
C VAL A 216 -19.78 -22.01 2.71
N ASN A 217 -20.87 -22.06 1.96
CA ASN A 217 -21.52 -23.29 1.52
C ASN A 217 -20.56 -24.15 0.67
N LEU A 218 -20.62 -25.48 0.85
CA LEU A 218 -19.64 -26.46 0.36
C LEU A 218 -19.85 -26.91 -1.09
N GLU A 219 -20.90 -26.42 -1.72
CA GLU A 219 -21.29 -26.82 -3.07
C GLU A 219 -20.50 -26.01 -4.10
N VAL A 220 -19.69 -26.75 -4.86
CA VAL A 220 -18.92 -26.23 -6.00
C VAL A 220 -19.76 -26.42 -7.25
N GLU A 221 -19.91 -25.35 -8.03
CA GLU A 221 -20.61 -25.42 -9.31
C GLU A 221 -19.85 -26.29 -10.32
N GLU A 222 -20.57 -26.99 -11.20
CA GLU A 222 -19.92 -27.82 -12.24
C GLU A 222 -19.14 -26.97 -13.25
N ASN A 223 -19.63 -25.76 -13.53
CA ASN A 223 -18.99 -24.80 -14.42
C ASN A 223 -18.17 -23.78 -13.60
N PRO A 224 -16.86 -23.65 -13.87
CA PRO A 224 -16.01 -22.72 -13.13
C PRO A 224 -16.39 -21.25 -13.33
N ILE A 225 -16.99 -20.87 -14.45
CA ILE A 225 -17.46 -19.50 -14.67
C ILE A 225 -18.64 -19.19 -13.74
N ASP A 226 -19.56 -20.14 -13.58
CA ASP A 226 -20.71 -19.99 -12.67
C ASP A 226 -20.22 -19.93 -11.21
N GLN A 227 -19.20 -20.73 -10.87
CA GLN A 227 -18.54 -20.66 -9.56
C GLN A 227 -17.88 -19.29 -9.30
N PHE A 228 -17.24 -18.70 -10.31
CA PHE A 228 -16.67 -17.36 -10.22
C PHE A 228 -17.75 -16.29 -10.02
N GLN A 229 -18.82 -16.33 -10.83
CA GLN A 229 -19.92 -15.37 -10.73
C GLN A 229 -20.60 -15.42 -9.36
N LYS A 230 -20.77 -16.62 -8.80
CA LYS A 230 -21.27 -16.82 -7.43
C LYS A 230 -20.39 -16.12 -6.39
N TRP A 231 -19.07 -16.37 -6.40
CA TRP A 231 -18.16 -15.74 -5.42
C TRP A 231 -18.00 -14.23 -5.62
N LEU A 232 -18.09 -13.74 -6.86
CA LEU A 232 -18.14 -12.30 -7.12
C LEU A 232 -19.41 -11.68 -6.51
N GLY A 233 -20.55 -12.36 -6.61
CA GLY A 233 -21.79 -12.01 -5.91
C GLY A 233 -21.62 -11.99 -4.40
N ASP A 234 -21.05 -13.05 -3.81
CA ASP A 234 -20.77 -13.14 -2.38
C ASP A 234 -19.87 -11.99 -1.90
N ALA A 235 -18.85 -11.61 -2.69
CA ALA A 235 -17.96 -10.49 -2.40
C ALA A 235 -18.71 -9.14 -2.41
N LEU A 236 -19.62 -8.94 -3.36
CA LEU A 236 -20.47 -7.74 -3.41
C LEU A 236 -21.41 -7.67 -2.20
N GLU A 237 -22.07 -8.77 -1.85
CA GLU A 237 -22.97 -8.85 -0.69
C GLU A 237 -22.23 -8.63 0.64
N ALA A 238 -20.99 -9.13 0.74
CA ALA A 238 -20.12 -8.91 1.89
C ALA A 238 -19.54 -7.48 1.98
N GLY A 239 -19.86 -6.59 1.03
CA GLY A 239 -19.38 -5.21 1.01
C GLY A 239 -17.89 -5.08 0.72
N VAL A 240 -17.29 -6.04 0.01
CA VAL A 240 -15.91 -5.93 -0.46
C VAL A 240 -15.84 -4.70 -1.38
N LYS A 241 -14.92 -3.78 -1.09
CA LYS A 241 -14.70 -2.60 -1.92
C LYS A 241 -14.17 -3.03 -3.29
N GLU A 242 -14.80 -2.57 -4.36
CA GLU A 242 -14.30 -2.70 -5.73
C GLU A 242 -13.96 -4.16 -6.16
N PRO A 243 -14.86 -5.14 -5.93
CA PRO A 243 -14.52 -6.57 -6.07
C PRO A 243 -14.31 -7.02 -7.52
N HIS A 244 -14.68 -6.17 -8.47
CA HIS A 244 -14.49 -6.37 -9.91
C HIS A 244 -13.07 -5.98 -10.37
N TYR A 245 -12.26 -5.30 -9.56
CA TYR A 245 -10.88 -5.03 -9.92
C TYR A 245 -10.03 -6.29 -9.76
N MET A 246 -9.18 -6.54 -10.75
CA MET A 246 -8.34 -7.72 -10.83
C MET A 246 -6.89 -7.35 -11.15
N VAL A 247 -5.95 -8.16 -10.67
CA VAL A 247 -4.56 -8.10 -11.10
C VAL A 247 -4.45 -8.83 -12.43
N LEU A 248 -4.00 -8.13 -13.48
CA LEU A 248 -3.66 -8.71 -14.77
C LEU A 248 -2.14 -8.86 -14.89
N SER A 249 -1.67 -10.09 -15.02
CA SER A 249 -0.26 -10.41 -15.23
C SER A 249 -0.02 -10.85 -16.67
N THR A 250 0.96 -10.23 -17.32
CA THR A 250 1.36 -10.49 -18.71
C THR A 250 2.89 -10.58 -18.80
N ALA A 251 3.42 -11.23 -19.83
CA ALA A 251 4.85 -11.29 -20.10
C ALA A 251 5.08 -11.25 -21.61
N GLY A 252 6.02 -10.43 -22.08
CA GLY A 252 6.40 -10.38 -23.51
C GLY A 252 7.41 -11.46 -23.90
N LYS A 253 8.09 -11.27 -25.03
CA LYS A 253 9.12 -12.22 -25.52
C LYS A 253 10.34 -12.37 -24.62
N ASP A 254 10.58 -11.41 -23.73
CA ASP A 254 11.67 -11.44 -22.76
C ASP A 254 11.36 -12.29 -21.51
N ALA A 255 10.17 -12.89 -21.45
CA ALA A 255 9.67 -13.71 -20.35
C ALA A 255 9.69 -12.99 -18.98
N LYS A 256 9.72 -11.66 -18.96
CA LYS A 256 9.66 -10.87 -17.73
C LYS A 256 8.22 -10.54 -17.42
N PRO A 257 7.63 -11.08 -16.34
CA PRO A 257 6.25 -10.78 -16.00
C PRO A 257 6.12 -9.32 -15.56
N SER A 258 4.96 -8.75 -15.85
CA SER A 258 4.55 -7.49 -15.27
C SER A 258 3.06 -7.55 -14.91
N SER A 259 2.71 -6.93 -13.80
CA SER A 259 1.37 -6.99 -13.22
C SER A 259 0.84 -5.58 -12.96
N ARG A 260 -0.48 -5.40 -13.04
CA ARG A 260 -1.18 -4.16 -12.72
C ARG A 260 -2.66 -4.44 -12.45
N MET A 261 -3.34 -3.51 -11.80
CA MET A 261 -4.80 -3.56 -11.66
C MET A 261 -5.48 -3.20 -12.99
N VAL A 262 -6.55 -3.93 -13.31
CA VAL A 262 -7.51 -3.60 -14.37
C VAL A 262 -8.92 -3.86 -13.85
N SER A 263 -9.92 -3.21 -14.47
CA SER A 263 -11.32 -3.42 -14.14
C SER A 263 -11.88 -4.59 -14.95
N LEU A 264 -12.51 -5.56 -14.29
CA LEU A 264 -13.37 -6.52 -14.98
C LEU A 264 -14.67 -5.83 -15.37
N GLU A 265 -14.99 -5.84 -16.66
CA GLU A 265 -16.16 -5.14 -17.19
C GLU A 265 -17.24 -6.11 -17.68
N GLY A 266 -16.86 -7.36 -17.93
CA GLY A 266 -17.81 -8.43 -18.24
C GLY A 266 -17.21 -9.80 -17.97
N VAL A 267 -18.07 -10.74 -17.55
CA VAL A 267 -17.75 -12.16 -17.48
C VAL A 267 -18.94 -12.95 -18.01
N ASN A 268 -18.69 -13.80 -18.99
CA ASN A 268 -19.70 -14.70 -19.56
C ASN A 268 -19.04 -16.03 -19.93
N LYS A 269 -19.80 -16.93 -20.57
CA LYS A 269 -19.31 -18.24 -21.02
C LYS A 269 -18.08 -18.19 -21.93
N ASP A 270 -17.85 -17.07 -22.61
CA ASP A 270 -16.77 -16.89 -23.58
C ASP A 270 -15.48 -16.35 -22.91
N GLY A 271 -15.59 -15.79 -21.70
CA GLY A 271 -14.44 -15.43 -20.88
C GLY A 271 -14.58 -14.14 -20.07
N PHE A 272 -13.42 -13.55 -19.74
CA PHE A 272 -13.29 -12.35 -18.90
C PHE A 272 -12.89 -11.16 -19.76
N VAL A 273 -13.68 -10.08 -19.73
CA VAL A 273 -13.51 -8.92 -20.61
C VAL A 273 -13.07 -7.69 -19.83
N TRP A 274 -12.09 -6.97 -20.37
CA TRP A 274 -11.66 -5.66 -19.90
C TRP A 274 -11.25 -4.78 -21.08
N HIS A 275 -11.40 -3.46 -20.95
CA HIS A 275 -10.99 -2.51 -21.97
C HIS A 275 -9.70 -1.76 -21.60
N THR A 276 -8.88 -1.46 -22.60
CA THR A 276 -7.58 -0.82 -22.39
C THR A 276 -7.07 -0.10 -23.64
N ASN A 277 -5.92 0.56 -23.50
CA ASN A 277 -5.21 1.15 -24.62
C ASN A 277 -4.31 0.09 -25.29
N TYR A 278 -4.53 -0.18 -26.57
CA TYR A 278 -3.77 -1.13 -27.39
C TYR A 278 -2.29 -0.75 -27.60
N ARG A 279 -1.90 0.49 -27.24
CA ARG A 279 -0.49 0.95 -27.25
C ARG A 279 0.21 0.81 -25.90
N SER A 280 -0.50 0.36 -24.87
CA SER A 280 0.08 0.21 -23.54
C SER A 280 1.06 -0.97 -23.47
N ARG A 281 1.90 -1.00 -22.43
CA ARG A 281 2.86 -2.09 -22.22
C ARG A 281 2.19 -3.47 -22.20
N LYS A 282 1.07 -3.62 -21.48
CA LYS A 282 0.32 -4.89 -21.41
C LYS A 282 -0.19 -5.35 -22.78
N ALA A 283 -0.66 -4.41 -23.61
CA ALA A 283 -1.18 -4.73 -24.94
C ALA A 283 -0.07 -5.19 -25.88
N ARG A 284 1.11 -4.55 -25.80
CA ARG A 284 2.30 -5.02 -26.51
C ARG A 284 2.73 -6.41 -26.05
N GLU A 285 2.79 -6.65 -24.74
CA GLU A 285 3.11 -7.97 -24.18
C GLU A 285 2.10 -9.03 -24.63
N ILE A 286 0.79 -8.74 -24.61
CA ILE A 286 -0.27 -9.65 -25.11
C ILE A 286 -0.11 -9.92 -26.61
N SER A 287 0.26 -8.91 -27.41
CA SER A 287 0.47 -9.11 -28.86
C SER A 287 1.68 -10.00 -29.16
N GLU A 288 2.66 -10.03 -28.25
CA GLU A 288 3.86 -10.84 -28.36
C GLU A 288 3.67 -12.26 -27.80
N ASN A 289 2.87 -12.38 -26.74
CA ASN A 289 2.55 -13.59 -26.03
C ASN A 289 1.09 -13.49 -25.53
N PRO A 290 0.14 -14.16 -26.19
CA PRO A 290 -1.27 -14.02 -25.90
C PRO A 290 -1.72 -14.81 -24.66
N HIS A 291 -0.81 -15.17 -23.75
CA HIS A 291 -1.16 -15.79 -22.47
C HIS A 291 -1.13 -14.77 -21.33
N ALA A 292 -2.13 -14.83 -20.47
CA ALA A 292 -2.21 -13.98 -19.29
C ALA A 292 -2.80 -14.71 -18.08
N SER A 293 -2.61 -14.12 -16.91
CA SER A 293 -3.19 -14.57 -15.65
C SER A 293 -3.96 -13.43 -14.98
N LEU A 294 -5.17 -13.73 -14.51
CA LEU A 294 -6.01 -12.86 -13.70
C LEU A 294 -6.01 -13.37 -12.26
N LEU A 295 -5.90 -12.44 -11.31
CA LEU A 295 -5.98 -12.74 -9.89
C LEU A 295 -6.97 -11.79 -9.22
N PHE A 296 -7.96 -12.37 -8.56
CA PHE A 296 -8.93 -11.71 -7.69
C PHE A 296 -8.60 -12.08 -6.24
N TYR A 297 -8.54 -11.08 -5.37
CA TYR A 297 -8.36 -11.29 -3.94
C TYR A 297 -9.41 -10.52 -3.15
N TRP A 298 -10.30 -11.25 -2.49
CA TRP A 298 -11.35 -10.69 -1.66
C TRP A 298 -11.02 -10.97 -0.19
N GLY A 299 -10.09 -10.17 0.33
CA GLY A 299 -9.55 -10.29 1.70
C GLY A 299 -10.61 -10.43 2.80
N PRO A 300 -11.69 -9.62 2.82
CA PRO A 300 -12.73 -9.71 3.85
C PRO A 300 -13.42 -11.09 3.94
N ILE A 301 -13.60 -11.76 2.80
CA ILE A 301 -14.18 -13.12 2.73
C ILE A 301 -13.11 -14.22 2.62
N LYS A 302 -11.82 -13.84 2.63
CA LYS A 302 -10.64 -14.72 2.56
C LYS A 302 -10.63 -15.67 1.36
N CYS A 303 -11.13 -15.16 0.23
CA CYS A 303 -11.18 -15.87 -1.03
C CYS A 303 -10.13 -15.31 -2.00
N GLN A 304 -9.65 -16.19 -2.86
CA GLN A 304 -8.84 -15.83 -4.00
C GLN A 304 -9.30 -16.65 -5.20
N VAL A 305 -9.36 -16.02 -6.37
CA VAL A 305 -9.58 -16.72 -7.63
C VAL A 305 -8.45 -16.38 -8.59
N ARG A 306 -7.83 -17.40 -9.17
CA ARG A 306 -6.90 -17.25 -10.30
C ARG A 306 -7.52 -17.83 -11.55
N VAL A 307 -7.37 -17.12 -12.65
CA VAL A 307 -7.79 -17.55 -13.98
C VAL A 307 -6.62 -17.39 -14.93
N GLU A 308 -6.31 -18.42 -15.69
CA GLU A 308 -5.23 -18.39 -16.68
C GLU A 308 -5.77 -18.83 -18.03
N GLY A 309 -5.27 -18.26 -19.11
CA GLY A 309 -5.70 -18.63 -20.45
C GLY A 309 -5.18 -17.73 -21.55
N PHE A 310 -5.79 -17.89 -22.72
CA PHE A 310 -5.47 -17.16 -23.94
C PHE A 310 -6.22 -15.83 -24.00
N VAL A 311 -5.58 -14.79 -24.51
CA VAL A 311 -6.14 -13.45 -24.65
C VAL A 311 -6.32 -13.09 -26.11
N GLU A 312 -7.55 -12.73 -26.48
CA GLU A 312 -7.90 -12.20 -27.80
C GLU A 312 -8.45 -10.78 -27.70
N GLN A 313 -8.37 -10.01 -28.78
CA GLN A 313 -9.09 -8.73 -28.86
C GLN A 313 -10.58 -9.01 -29.09
N VAL A 314 -11.44 -8.25 -28.42
CA VAL A 314 -12.88 -8.28 -28.73
C VAL A 314 -13.15 -7.60 -30.07
N SER A 315 -14.35 -7.77 -30.63
CA SER A 315 -14.67 -7.15 -31.91
C SER A 315 -14.71 -5.62 -31.80
N ASP A 316 -14.53 -4.94 -32.93
CA ASP A 316 -14.62 -3.48 -32.99
C ASP A 316 -16.02 -2.99 -32.60
N GLU A 317 -17.06 -3.76 -32.92
CA GLU A 317 -18.45 -3.49 -32.54
C GLU A 317 -18.66 -3.59 -31.03
N GLU A 318 -18.10 -4.63 -30.38
CA GLU A 318 -18.17 -4.81 -28.92
C GLU A 318 -17.44 -3.66 -28.21
N SER A 319 -16.26 -3.28 -28.71
CA SER A 319 -15.50 -2.13 -28.18
C SER A 319 -16.24 -0.81 -28.37
N GLU A 320 -16.92 -0.61 -29.51
CA GLU A 320 -17.69 0.60 -29.79
C GLU A 320 -18.93 0.71 -28.90
N GLN A 321 -19.64 -0.41 -28.72
CA GLN A 321 -20.82 -0.48 -27.87
C GLN A 321 -20.45 -0.17 -26.41
N TYR A 322 -19.36 -0.77 -25.91
CA TYR A 322 -18.89 -0.49 -24.57
C TYR A 322 -18.42 0.97 -24.42
N PHE A 323 -17.61 1.49 -25.34
CA PHE A 323 -17.16 2.89 -25.31
C PHE A 323 -18.34 3.87 -25.28
N SER A 324 -19.36 3.63 -26.12
CA SER A 324 -20.55 4.46 -26.21
C SER A 324 -21.40 4.45 -24.93
N SER A 325 -21.30 3.40 -24.12
CA SER A 325 -22.00 3.30 -22.82
C SER A 325 -21.33 4.09 -21.70
N LEU A 326 -20.05 4.46 -21.86
CA LEU A 326 -19.30 5.19 -20.85
C LEU A 326 -19.79 6.63 -20.70
N PRO A 327 -19.79 7.19 -19.48
CA PRO A 327 -19.94 8.61 -19.26
C PRO A 327 -18.95 9.43 -20.10
N ARG A 328 -19.38 10.60 -20.56
CA ARG A 328 -18.62 11.46 -21.47
C ARG A 328 -17.24 11.83 -20.95
N ASP A 329 -17.11 12.09 -19.64
CA ASP A 329 -15.83 12.41 -18.99
C ASP A 329 -14.84 11.24 -19.02
N ILE A 330 -15.33 9.99 -19.05
CA ILE A 330 -14.51 8.79 -19.19
C ILE A 330 -14.11 8.57 -20.66
N GLN A 331 -15.00 8.83 -21.62
CA GLN A 331 -14.70 8.71 -23.05
C GLN A 331 -13.55 9.62 -23.51
N ILE A 332 -13.36 10.77 -22.86
CA ILE A 332 -12.27 11.72 -23.19
C ILE A 332 -10.88 11.14 -22.83
N ARG A 333 -10.77 10.39 -21.73
CA ARG A 333 -9.49 9.99 -21.14
C ARG A 333 -8.64 9.11 -22.08
N PRO A 334 -9.19 8.08 -22.76
CA PRO A 334 -8.44 7.30 -23.75
C PRO A 334 -7.89 8.09 -24.93
N THR A 335 -8.51 9.23 -25.24
CA THR A 335 -8.16 10.05 -26.39
C THR A 335 -7.04 11.03 -26.06
N VAL A 336 -7.07 11.58 -24.85
CA VAL A 336 -6.08 12.53 -24.34
C VAL A 336 -4.82 11.83 -23.82
N SER A 337 -4.98 10.70 -23.12
CA SER A 337 -3.85 10.02 -22.49
C SER A 337 -3.16 9.02 -23.42
N LYS A 338 -1.88 9.28 -23.71
CA LYS A 338 -0.96 8.28 -24.27
C LYS A 338 -0.49 7.34 -23.15
N GLN A 339 -1.33 6.36 -22.81
CA GLN A 339 -1.06 5.46 -21.68
C GLN A 339 0.32 4.78 -21.80
N SER A 340 1.12 4.83 -20.74
CA SER A 340 2.48 4.26 -20.65
C SER A 340 3.58 5.04 -21.40
N THR A 341 3.36 6.31 -21.77
CA THR A 341 4.42 7.20 -22.29
C THR A 341 4.83 8.26 -21.27
N LEU A 342 6.09 8.67 -21.29
CA LEU A 342 6.61 9.76 -20.46
C LEU A 342 5.93 11.09 -20.87
N ILE A 343 5.50 11.88 -19.89
CA ILE A 343 4.91 13.21 -20.06
C ILE A 343 5.71 14.24 -19.27
N HIS A 344 5.81 15.47 -19.76
CA HIS A 344 6.65 16.53 -19.18
C HIS A 344 6.01 17.28 -18.00
N GLY A 345 4.79 16.92 -17.60
CA GLY A 345 4.04 17.60 -16.54
C GLY A 345 2.55 17.31 -16.62
N ARG A 346 1.80 17.60 -15.54
CA ARG A 346 0.34 17.37 -15.46
C ARG A 346 -0.44 18.39 -16.28
N GLU A 347 0.12 19.58 -16.44
CA GLU A 347 -0.42 20.71 -17.20
C GLU A 347 -0.70 20.30 -18.64
N VAL A 348 0.18 19.44 -19.21
CA VAL A 348 0.01 18.88 -20.56
C VAL A 348 -1.30 18.09 -20.67
N LEU A 349 -1.64 17.28 -19.66
CA LEU A 349 -2.89 16.51 -19.66
C LEU A 349 -4.10 17.41 -19.44
N HIS A 350 -4.01 18.41 -18.57
CA HIS A 350 -5.10 19.38 -18.36
C HIS A 350 -5.38 20.19 -19.61
N GLN A 351 -4.33 20.66 -20.28
CA GLN A 351 -4.43 21.43 -21.52
C GLN A 351 -5.05 20.57 -22.63
N GLN A 352 -4.56 19.34 -22.83
CA GLN A 352 -5.13 18.42 -23.81
C GLN A 352 -6.58 18.04 -23.49
N TYR A 353 -6.93 17.92 -22.21
CA TYR A 353 -8.31 17.67 -21.79
C TYR A 353 -9.22 18.83 -22.17
N LYS A 354 -8.83 20.08 -21.85
CA LYS A 354 -9.59 21.29 -22.20
C LYS A 354 -9.74 21.44 -23.71
N GLU A 355 -8.65 21.30 -24.47
CA GLU A 355 -8.68 21.36 -25.94
C GLU A 355 -9.63 20.30 -26.53
N PHE A 356 -9.65 19.11 -25.93
CA PHE A 356 -10.54 18.05 -26.36
C PHE A 356 -12.00 18.32 -26.00
N GLU A 357 -12.27 18.82 -24.79
CA GLU A 357 -13.59 19.21 -24.36
C GLU A 357 -14.18 20.32 -25.25
N GLU A 358 -13.40 21.36 -25.54
CA GLU A 358 -13.78 22.45 -26.47
C GLU A 358 -14.07 21.92 -27.88
N LYS A 359 -13.17 21.08 -28.40
CA LYS A 359 -13.28 20.50 -29.75
C LYS A 359 -14.55 19.66 -29.93
N TYR A 360 -15.01 18.99 -28.87
CA TYR A 360 -16.18 18.11 -28.91
C TYR A 360 -17.40 18.69 -28.22
N HIS A 361 -17.38 19.94 -27.73
CA HIS A 361 -18.45 20.51 -26.91
C HIS A 361 -19.84 20.43 -27.60
N ASP A 362 -19.90 20.75 -28.90
CA ASP A 362 -21.12 20.68 -29.72
C ASP A 362 -21.48 19.28 -30.23
N ARG A 363 -20.62 18.28 -30.04
CA ARG A 363 -20.90 16.91 -30.50
C ARG A 363 -21.65 16.12 -29.45
N THR A 364 -22.69 15.43 -29.90
CA THR A 364 -23.47 14.49 -29.08
C THR A 364 -22.73 13.18 -28.83
N SER A 365 -21.80 12.79 -29.71
CA SER A 365 -20.97 11.59 -29.54
C SER A 365 -19.48 11.86 -29.75
N ILE A 366 -18.67 11.22 -28.90
CA ILE A 366 -17.21 11.18 -29.02
C ILE A 366 -16.87 9.87 -29.75
N PRO A 367 -16.12 9.90 -30.87
CA PRO A 367 -15.73 8.66 -31.54
C PRO A 367 -14.71 7.90 -30.70
N ARG A 368 -14.84 6.58 -30.62
CA ARG A 368 -13.84 5.73 -29.97
C ARG A 368 -12.49 5.86 -30.67
N PRO A 369 -11.38 6.08 -29.93
CA PRO A 369 -10.05 6.08 -30.52
C PRO A 369 -9.68 4.67 -31.05
N LYS A 370 -9.11 4.58 -32.26
CA LYS A 370 -8.68 3.30 -32.86
C LYS A 370 -7.69 2.50 -32.01
N HIS A 371 -6.96 3.16 -31.12
CA HIS A 371 -5.99 2.54 -30.23
C HIS A 371 -6.60 2.11 -28.88
N TRP A 372 -7.92 2.13 -28.73
CA TRP A 372 -8.59 1.73 -27.49
C TRP A 372 -9.69 0.72 -27.79
N GLY A 373 -9.79 -0.32 -26.97
CA GLY A 373 -10.82 -1.34 -27.09
C GLY A 373 -10.63 -2.47 -26.09
N GLY A 374 -11.42 -3.53 -26.25
CA GLY A 374 -11.47 -4.65 -25.32
C GLY A 374 -10.48 -5.77 -25.63
N TYR A 375 -10.12 -6.48 -24.57
CA TYR A 375 -9.54 -7.81 -24.62
C TYR A 375 -10.44 -8.79 -23.86
N ARG A 376 -10.40 -10.05 -24.27
CA ARG A 376 -11.05 -11.18 -23.62
C ARG A 376 -10.02 -12.24 -23.28
N LEU A 377 -10.01 -12.70 -22.02
CA LEU A 377 -9.32 -13.91 -21.63
C LEU A 377 -10.27 -15.09 -21.72
N ILE A 378 -9.96 -16.02 -22.61
CA ILE A 378 -10.61 -17.33 -22.73
C ILE A 378 -9.93 -18.24 -21.70
N PRO A 379 -10.63 -18.64 -20.62
CA PRO A 379 -10.00 -19.37 -19.55
C PRO A 379 -9.63 -20.79 -20.00
N GLU A 380 -8.47 -21.26 -19.57
CA GLU A 380 -8.02 -22.66 -19.71
C GLU A 380 -7.86 -23.32 -18.32
N PHE A 381 -7.71 -22.49 -17.30
CA PHE A 381 -7.47 -22.90 -15.93
C PHE A 381 -8.14 -21.96 -14.93
N PHE A 382 -8.71 -22.55 -13.88
CA PHE A 382 -9.17 -21.83 -12.69
C PHE A 382 -8.59 -22.45 -11.42
N GLU A 383 -8.22 -21.59 -10.48
CA GLU A 383 -7.97 -21.95 -9.09
C GLU A 383 -8.89 -21.13 -8.18
N PHE A 384 -9.73 -21.83 -7.41
CA PHE A 384 -10.53 -21.24 -6.35
C PHE A 384 -9.90 -21.58 -5.00
N TRP A 385 -9.44 -20.56 -4.29
CA TRP A 385 -8.77 -20.69 -3.01
C TRP A 385 -9.56 -20.01 -1.91
N GLN A 386 -9.74 -20.72 -0.80
CA GLN A 386 -10.48 -20.24 0.37
C GLN A 386 -9.74 -20.62 1.65
N VAL A 387 -9.57 -19.63 2.54
CA VAL A 387 -9.16 -19.90 3.93
C VAL A 387 -10.38 -20.19 4.79
N ARG A 388 -10.32 -21.26 5.59
CA ARG A 388 -11.28 -21.51 6.66
C ARG A 388 -10.72 -21.09 8.02
N GLY A 389 -11.54 -20.41 8.81
CA GLY A 389 -11.31 -20.30 10.26
C GLY A 389 -11.72 -21.59 10.97
N ILE A 390 -10.99 -21.97 12.01
CA ILE A 390 -11.33 -23.16 12.80
C ILE A 390 -12.31 -22.78 13.90
N SER A 391 -13.43 -23.49 13.98
CA SER A 391 -14.16 -23.64 15.25
C SER A 391 -13.42 -24.65 16.12
N SER A 392 -12.71 -24.15 17.14
CA SER A 392 -12.07 -24.90 18.25
C SER A 392 -11.02 -25.99 17.90
N ALA A 393 -9.85 -25.60 17.34
CA ALA A 393 -8.51 -26.26 17.42
C ALA A 393 -7.54 -25.60 16.40
N PRO A 394 -6.20 -25.63 16.54
CA PRO A 394 -5.29 -24.94 15.62
C PRO A 394 -5.01 -25.80 14.36
N GLN A 395 -5.93 -25.81 13.38
CA GLN A 395 -5.67 -26.40 12.06
C GLN A 395 -6.25 -25.54 10.94
N LEU A 396 -5.44 -24.63 10.37
CA LEU A 396 -5.82 -23.84 9.20
C LEU A 396 -6.15 -24.80 8.03
N ALA A 397 -7.42 -24.91 7.64
CA ALA A 397 -7.81 -25.70 6.49
C ALA A 397 -7.84 -24.81 5.25
N ILE A 398 -6.83 -24.98 4.39
CA ILE A 398 -6.79 -24.38 3.05
C ILE A 398 -7.48 -25.36 2.08
N ARG A 399 -8.39 -24.86 1.24
CA ARG A 399 -8.92 -25.63 0.11
C ARG A 399 -8.63 -24.92 -1.20
N SER A 400 -8.13 -25.69 -2.17
CA SER A 400 -7.94 -25.28 -3.55
C SER A 400 -8.71 -26.21 -4.47
N PHE A 401 -9.55 -25.65 -5.34
CA PHE A 401 -10.20 -26.38 -6.43
C PHE A 401 -9.52 -26.02 -7.73
N LEU A 402 -9.06 -27.04 -8.47
CA LEU A 402 -8.45 -26.85 -9.77
C LEU A 402 -9.38 -27.38 -10.86
N PHE A 403 -9.76 -26.48 -11.76
CA PHE A 403 -10.45 -26.82 -12.99
C PHE A 403 -9.44 -26.67 -14.14
N LEU A 404 -9.09 -27.80 -14.74
CA LEU A 404 -8.59 -27.82 -16.11
C LEU A 404 -9.80 -28.08 -16.99
N PHE A 405 -9.95 -27.40 -18.13
CA PHE A 405 -11.06 -27.66 -19.07
C PHE A 405 -11.18 -29.14 -19.50
N SER A 406 -10.20 -29.99 -19.15
CA SER A 406 -10.22 -31.44 -19.32
C SER A 406 -10.65 -32.30 -18.11
N ARG A 407 -10.78 -31.78 -16.87
CA ARG A 407 -11.24 -32.50 -15.64
C ARG A 407 -11.24 -31.60 -14.38
N LEU A 408 -12.22 -31.80 -13.49
CA LEU A 408 -12.18 -31.32 -12.10
C LEU A 408 -11.15 -32.15 -11.31
N ILE A 409 -10.16 -31.49 -10.70
CA ILE A 409 -9.23 -32.11 -9.75
C ILE A 409 -9.41 -31.41 -8.40
N THR A 410 -9.87 -32.18 -7.41
CA THR A 410 -10.01 -31.71 -6.03
C THR A 410 -8.78 -32.08 -5.22
N PHE A 411 -8.15 -31.08 -4.59
CA PHE A 411 -7.08 -31.29 -3.62
C PHE A 411 -7.63 -31.05 -2.22
N SER A 412 -7.58 -32.07 -1.37
CA SER A 412 -7.96 -31.97 0.05
C SER A 412 -6.75 -32.25 0.93
N TRP A 413 -6.40 -31.29 1.78
CA TRP A 413 -5.41 -31.45 2.84
C TRP A 413 -6.02 -32.25 4.01
N VAL A 414 -5.38 -33.35 4.43
CA VAL A 414 -5.92 -34.26 5.47
C VAL A 414 -5.05 -34.28 6.75
N GLY A 415 -4.08 -33.37 6.86
CA GLY A 415 -3.27 -33.20 8.07
C GLY A 415 -1.82 -33.68 7.94
N CYS A 416 -0.99 -33.20 8.86
CA CYS A 416 0.40 -33.61 9.05
C CYS A 416 0.48 -34.47 10.31
N SER A 417 1.17 -35.61 10.25
CA SER A 417 1.50 -36.39 11.45
C SER A 417 3.02 -36.54 11.53
N THR A 418 3.59 -36.08 12.64
CA THR A 418 4.99 -36.31 12.99
C THR A 418 5.12 -37.75 13.49
N LEU A 419 5.64 -38.62 12.63
CA LEU A 419 6.19 -39.90 13.08
C LEU A 419 7.58 -39.56 13.63
N GLY A 420 7.78 -39.68 14.93
CA GLY A 420 8.94 -39.12 15.65
C GLY A 420 10.29 -39.26 14.93
N GLY A 421 11.06 -38.17 14.96
CA GLY A 421 12.38 -38.01 14.30
C GLY A 421 12.27 -37.56 12.85
N ASP A 422 12.56 -36.28 12.57
CA ASP A 422 12.87 -35.59 11.29
C ASP A 422 12.21 -36.07 9.97
N ILE A 423 11.10 -36.81 10.04
CA ILE A 423 10.38 -37.40 8.90
C ILE A 423 8.97 -36.83 8.89
N THR A 424 8.64 -36.12 7.82
CA THR A 424 7.28 -35.63 7.57
C THR A 424 6.59 -36.51 6.53
N LEU A 425 5.45 -37.09 6.92
CA LEU A 425 4.61 -37.89 6.02
C LEU A 425 3.50 -37.01 5.42
N LEU A 426 3.57 -36.74 4.12
CA LEU A 426 2.52 -36.03 3.39
C LEU A 426 1.54 -37.05 2.82
N ARG A 427 0.25 -36.92 3.17
CA ARG A 427 -0.84 -37.71 2.57
C ARG A 427 -1.67 -36.82 1.66
N VAL A 428 -1.67 -37.13 0.37
CA VAL A 428 -2.47 -36.41 -0.65
C VAL A 428 -3.51 -37.39 -1.20
N TYR A 429 -4.78 -36.99 -1.14
CA TYR A 429 -5.84 -37.64 -1.89
C TYR A 429 -5.95 -37.00 -3.26
N ILE A 430 -5.74 -37.79 -4.30
CA ILE A 430 -6.01 -37.38 -5.68
C ILE A 430 -7.26 -38.16 -6.09
N CYS A 431 -8.40 -37.49 -6.21
CA CYS A 431 -9.62 -38.12 -6.72
C CYS A 431 -9.78 -37.77 -8.21
N ILE A 432 -9.76 -38.80 -9.05
CA ILE A 432 -10.01 -38.71 -10.49
C ILE A 432 -11.24 -39.57 -10.77
N ASN A 433 -12.33 -38.98 -11.28
CA ASN A 433 -13.55 -39.70 -11.69
C ASN A 433 -14.06 -40.72 -10.64
N ARG A 434 -14.27 -40.27 -9.39
CA ARG A 434 -14.73 -41.09 -8.24
C ARG A 434 -13.77 -42.19 -7.76
N ASN A 435 -12.61 -42.37 -8.37
CA ASN A 435 -11.55 -43.21 -7.84
C ASN A 435 -10.56 -42.34 -7.07
N CYS A 436 -10.41 -42.58 -5.77
CA CYS A 436 -9.45 -41.86 -4.93
C CYS A 436 -8.18 -42.72 -4.77
N LEU A 437 -7.05 -42.17 -5.21
CA LEU A 437 -5.72 -42.72 -4.99
C LEU A 437 -5.09 -42.00 -3.79
N LEU A 438 -4.59 -42.78 -2.83
CA LEU A 438 -3.82 -42.30 -1.70
C LEU A 438 -2.34 -42.30 -2.09
N ALA A 439 -1.75 -41.13 -2.29
CA ALA A 439 -0.31 -40.99 -2.51
C ALA A 439 0.37 -40.62 -1.18
N HIS A 440 1.41 -41.38 -0.81
CA HIS A 440 2.28 -41.11 0.33
C HIS A 440 3.59 -40.51 -0.16
N TYR A 441 3.91 -39.29 0.26
CA TYR A 441 5.22 -38.69 0.05
C TYR A 441 5.96 -38.61 1.39
N LEU A 442 7.21 -39.06 1.40
CA LEU A 442 8.07 -39.07 2.58
C LEU A 442 9.15 -38.01 2.39
N PHE A 443 9.18 -37.01 3.26
CA PHE A 443 10.22 -35.98 3.27
C PHE A 443 11.15 -36.19 4.45
N VAL A 444 12.46 -36.26 4.17
CA VAL A 444 13.54 -36.32 5.16
C VAL A 444 14.30 -35.01 5.09
N SER A 445 14.39 -34.28 6.19
CA SER A 445 15.13 -33.02 6.25
C SER A 445 16.64 -33.28 6.31
N PRO A 446 17.48 -32.69 5.44
CA PRO A 446 18.93 -32.74 5.59
C PRO A 446 19.37 -31.66 6.60
N ARG A 447 19.83 -32.06 7.79
CA ARG A 447 20.49 -31.12 8.71
C ARG A 447 21.87 -30.74 8.15
N PHE A 448 22.14 -29.44 8.04
CA PHE A 448 23.51 -28.92 8.08
C PHE A 448 23.97 -29.02 9.54
N ASN A 449 25.01 -29.82 9.79
CA ASN A 449 25.70 -29.82 11.07
C ASN A 449 26.49 -28.52 11.22
N SER A 450 26.33 -27.88 12.37
CA SER A 450 27.28 -26.93 12.93
C SER A 450 28.54 -27.66 13.40
N GLU A 451 29.71 -27.31 12.84
CA GLU A 451 30.98 -27.30 13.56
C GLU A 451 31.54 -25.88 13.57
#